data_AF-A0A960IEP0-F1
#
_entry.id   AF-A0A960IEP0-F1
#
_cell.length_a   1.000
_cell.length_b   1.000
_cell.length_c   1.000
_cell.angle_alpha   90.00
_cell.angle_beta   90.00
_cell.angle_gamma   90.00
#
_symmetry.space_group_name_H-M   'P 1'
#
loop_
_entity.id
_entity.type
_entity.pdbx_description
1 polymer ?
#
loop_
_entity_poly.entity_id
_entity_poly.type
_entity_poly.pdbx_seq_one_letter_code
_entity_poly.pdbx_strand_id
1 'polypeptide(L)'
;MITKGSRFFFGFAALAYVGAIVYGLSTGGHVFGVFSLGYKESVGEHLGYAVLLGAAAVSAFLGFFTVALRDADPEAEAQVVHLEHVPPAESINRTNFWPIVAAFSLGAMAIGLVVGSPLFVAGAIGLGIVVIEWGIRNWADRRTGDPEVNRE
;
A
#
# COMPACT_ATOMS: atom_id res chain seq x y z
N MET A 1 18.36 -10.61 0.57
CA MET A 1 17.50 -11.41 -0.33
C MET A 1 16.26 -10.59 -0.65
N ILE A 2 15.88 -10.51 -1.93
CA ILE A 2 14.66 -9.83 -2.38
C ILE A 2 13.49 -10.77 -2.09
N THR A 3 12.61 -10.37 -1.16
CA THR A 3 11.41 -11.12 -0.73
C THR A 3 10.39 -11.25 -1.86
N LYS A 4 9.48 -12.23 -1.79
CA LYS A 4 8.44 -12.41 -2.82
C LYS A 4 7.59 -11.13 -3.01
N GLY A 5 7.25 -10.44 -1.92
CA GLY A 5 6.50 -9.18 -1.95
C GLY A 5 7.24 -8.05 -2.66
N SER A 6 8.52 -7.84 -2.34
CA SER A 6 9.32 -6.80 -3.02
C SER A 6 9.52 -7.08 -4.51
N ARG A 7 9.64 -8.34 -4.93
CA ARG A 7 9.70 -8.70 -6.37
C ARG A 7 8.46 -8.28 -7.13
N PHE A 8 7.28 -8.46 -6.54
CA PHE A 8 6.03 -8.03 -7.16
C PHE A 8 6.01 -6.52 -7.38
N PHE A 9 6.34 -5.74 -6.34
CA PHE A 9 6.35 -4.28 -6.44
C PHE A 9 7.39 -3.75 -7.41
N PHE A 10 8.61 -4.30 -7.43
CA PHE A 10 9.62 -3.93 -8.41
C PHE A 10 9.23 -4.35 -9.84
N GLY A 11 8.62 -5.53 -10.00
CA GLY A 11 8.11 -5.99 -11.29
C GLY A 11 7.02 -5.06 -11.84
N PHE A 12 6.05 -4.70 -11.00
CA PHE A 12 5.01 -3.75 -11.37
C PHE A 12 5.58 -2.35 -11.62
N ALA A 13 6.53 -1.89 -10.81
CA ALA A 13 7.19 -0.60 -11.02
C ALA A 13 7.91 -0.52 -12.37
N ALA A 14 8.67 -1.56 -12.73
CA ALA A 14 9.33 -1.65 -14.02
C ALA A 14 8.33 -1.68 -15.17
N LEU A 15 7.26 -2.46 -15.05
CA LEU A 15 6.20 -2.54 -16.06
C LEU A 15 5.48 -1.20 -16.23
N ALA A 16 5.13 -0.53 -15.13
CA ALA A 16 4.48 0.78 -15.17
C ALA A 16 5.40 1.87 -15.74
N TYR A 17 6.70 1.82 -15.42
CA TYR A 17 7.69 2.76 -15.97
C TYR A 17 7.89 2.58 -17.48
N VAL A 18 8.07 1.33 -17.93
CA VAL A 18 8.14 1.02 -19.36
C VAL A 18 6.83 1.41 -20.05
N GLY A 19 5.69 1.14 -19.41
CA GLY A 19 4.37 1.56 -19.86
C GLY A 19 4.28 3.08 -20.03
N ALA A 20 4.78 3.86 -19.07
CA ALA A 20 4.82 5.32 -19.15
C ALA A 20 5.65 5.81 -20.33
N ILE A 21 6.83 5.21 -20.57
CA ILE A 21 7.70 5.54 -21.71
C ILE A 21 6.98 5.25 -23.03
N VAL A 22 6.45 4.04 -23.19
CA VAL A 22 5.73 3.63 -24.41
C VAL A 22 4.52 4.53 -24.63
N TYR A 23 3.74 4.79 -23.59
CA TYR A 23 2.55 5.63 -23.65
C TYR A 23 2.88 7.07 -24.06
N GLY A 24 3.85 7.71 -23.39
CA GLY A 24 4.26 9.07 -23.70
C GLY A 24 4.79 9.22 -25.12
N LEU A 25 5.63 8.29 -25.58
CA LEU A 25 6.13 8.31 -26.97
C LEU A 25 5.03 8.04 -27.99
N SER A 26 4.12 7.09 -27.71
CA SER A 26 3.01 6.75 -28.61
C SER A 26 1.97 7.86 -28.76
N THR A 27 1.86 8.75 -27.77
CA THR A 27 0.93 9.88 -27.75
C THR A 27 1.57 11.18 -28.24
N GLY A 28 2.73 11.11 -28.91
CA GLY A 28 3.39 12.26 -29.53
C GLY A 28 4.37 13.01 -28.61
N GLY A 29 4.77 12.40 -27.49
CA GLY A 29 5.80 12.93 -26.61
C GLY A 29 7.19 12.91 -27.25
N HIS A 30 7.97 13.94 -26.97
CA HIS A 30 9.37 14.00 -27.37
C HIS A 30 10.20 13.08 -26.48
N VAL A 31 11.25 12.44 -27.03
CA VAL A 31 12.14 11.54 -26.27
C VAL A 31 12.74 12.26 -25.06
N PHE A 32 13.24 13.48 -25.25
CA PHE A 32 13.74 14.29 -24.14
C PHE A 32 12.64 14.68 -23.13
N GLY A 33 11.38 14.85 -23.56
CA GLY A 33 10.23 15.07 -22.68
C GLY A 33 9.97 13.89 -21.77
N VAL A 34 9.81 12.72 -22.38
CA VAL A 34 9.51 11.47 -21.68
C VAL A 34 10.61 11.09 -20.68
N PHE A 35 11.89 11.24 -21.02
CA PHE A 35 12.99 10.90 -20.10
C PHE A 35 13.33 12.00 -19.10
N SER A 36 13.00 13.26 -19.38
CA SER A 36 13.13 14.36 -18.42
C SER A 36 11.91 14.51 -17.50
N LEU A 37 10.95 13.58 -17.57
CA LEU A 37 9.69 13.61 -16.82
C LEU A 37 8.87 14.90 -17.08
N GLY A 38 8.97 15.43 -18.30
CA GLY A 38 8.32 16.68 -18.70
C GLY A 38 9.05 17.95 -18.30
N TYR A 39 10.28 17.86 -17.77
CA TYR A 39 11.10 19.04 -17.47
C TYR A 39 11.59 19.75 -18.75
N LYS A 40 11.88 19.00 -19.83
CA LYS A 40 12.27 19.52 -21.14
C LYS A 40 11.42 18.89 -22.23
N GLU A 41 10.69 19.68 -23.01
CA GLU A 41 9.79 19.22 -24.08
C GLU A 41 8.53 18.48 -23.58
N SER A 42 7.61 18.18 -24.51
CA SER A 42 6.33 17.51 -24.22
C SER A 42 6.48 16.02 -23.93
N VAL A 43 5.67 15.49 -23.02
CA VAL A 43 5.56 14.06 -22.67
C VAL A 43 4.47 13.32 -23.45
N GLY A 44 3.75 13.99 -24.35
CA GLY A 44 2.58 13.43 -25.03
C GLY A 44 1.30 13.70 -24.24
N GLU A 45 0.45 12.69 -24.08
CA GLU A 45 -0.74 12.80 -23.24
C GLU A 45 -0.35 12.76 -21.75
N HIS A 46 -0.67 13.84 -21.03
CA HIS A 46 -0.15 14.10 -19.68
C HIS A 46 -0.77 13.20 -18.60
N LEU A 47 -2.07 12.91 -18.66
CA LEU A 47 -2.78 12.26 -17.56
C LEU A 47 -2.37 10.79 -17.44
N GLY A 48 -2.44 10.03 -18.53
CA GLY A 48 -2.03 8.64 -18.60
C GLY A 48 -0.54 8.47 -18.35
N TYR A 49 0.29 9.36 -18.91
CA TYR A 49 1.73 9.37 -18.61
C TYR A 49 1.99 9.58 -17.10
N ALA A 50 1.35 10.59 -16.49
CA ALA A 50 1.53 10.90 -15.07
C ALA A 50 1.01 9.78 -14.16
N VAL A 51 -0.11 9.14 -14.49
CA VAL A 51 -0.66 8.02 -13.73
C VAL A 51 0.28 6.82 -13.77
N LEU A 52 0.81 6.45 -14.96
CA LEU A 52 1.74 5.34 -15.10
C LEU A 52 3.06 5.61 -14.38
N LEU A 53 3.60 6.82 -14.52
CA LEU A 53 4.82 7.24 -13.83
C LEU A 53 4.63 7.29 -12.31
N GLY A 54 3.49 7.80 -11.84
CA GLY A 54 3.12 7.80 -10.43
C GLY A 54 2.96 6.39 -9.87
N ALA A 55 2.30 5.50 -10.61
CA ALA A 55 2.17 4.10 -10.23
C ALA A 55 3.53 3.40 -10.14
N ALA A 56 4.45 3.71 -11.07
CA ALA A 56 5.83 3.22 -11.02
C ALA A 56 6.57 3.74 -9.78
N ALA A 57 6.47 5.04 -9.48
CA ALA A 57 7.12 5.66 -8.33
C ALA A 57 6.60 5.09 -6.99
N VAL A 58 5.28 5.01 -6.82
CA VAL A 58 4.65 4.43 -5.62
C VAL A 58 5.03 2.96 -5.45
N SER A 59 5.03 2.18 -6.54
CA SER A 59 5.39 0.77 -6.47
C SER A 59 6.88 0.57 -6.18
N ALA A 60 7.76 1.38 -6.78
CA ALA A 60 9.19 1.36 -6.45
C ALA A 60 9.41 1.72 -4.97
N PHE A 61 8.72 2.75 -4.47
CA PHE A 61 8.76 3.13 -3.07
C PHE A 61 8.31 1.99 -2.15
N LEU A 62 7.18 1.33 -2.43
CA LEU A 62 6.72 0.16 -1.68
C LEU A 62 7.70 -1.02 -1.79
N GLY A 63 8.32 -1.23 -2.96
CA GLY A 63 9.39 -2.20 -3.15
C GLY A 63 10.59 -1.94 -2.25
N PHE A 64 11.06 -0.69 -2.16
CA PHE A 64 12.12 -0.31 -1.24
C PHE A 64 11.70 -0.46 0.22
N PHE A 65 10.48 -0.05 0.57
CA PHE A 65 9.96 -0.14 1.93
C PHE A 65 9.88 -1.58 2.42
N THR A 66 9.42 -2.50 1.56
CA THR A 66 9.35 -3.94 1.86
C THR A 66 10.73 -4.61 1.93
N VAL A 67 11.75 -4.04 1.28
CA VAL A 67 13.15 -4.48 1.44
C VAL A 67 13.78 -3.90 2.71
N ALA A 68 13.46 -2.66 3.06
CA ALA A 68 14.05 -1.95 4.20
C ALA A 68 13.49 -2.45 5.54
N LEU A 69 12.17 -2.61 5.64
CA LEU A 69 11.49 -3.10 6.85
C LEU A 69 11.44 -4.62 6.93
N ARG A 70 12.52 -5.29 6.51
CA ARG A 70 12.66 -6.75 6.29
C ARG A 70 12.32 -7.66 7.48
N ASP A 71 11.83 -7.11 8.58
CA ASP A 71 11.48 -7.70 9.87
C ASP A 71 10.10 -8.39 9.85
N ALA A 72 9.69 -8.92 8.70
CA ALA A 72 8.41 -9.61 8.53
C ALA A 72 8.48 -10.76 7.51
N ASP A 73 9.69 -11.22 7.16
CA ASP A 73 9.85 -12.42 6.33
C ASP A 73 9.83 -13.66 7.23
N PRO A 74 8.73 -14.42 7.27
CA PRO A 74 8.55 -15.46 8.27
C PRO A 74 9.54 -16.63 8.08
N GLU A 75 10.03 -16.87 6.86
CA GLU A 75 11.08 -17.87 6.59
C GLU A 75 12.43 -17.43 7.19
N ALA A 76 12.74 -16.13 7.09
CA ALA A 76 13.97 -15.57 7.66
C ALA A 76 13.91 -15.52 9.20
N GLU A 77 12.76 -15.18 9.77
CA GLU A 77 12.54 -15.20 11.22
C GLU A 77 12.66 -16.62 11.78
N ALA A 78 12.01 -17.60 11.15
CA ALA A 78 12.12 -19.01 11.53
C ALA A 78 13.58 -19.50 11.51
N GLN A 79 14.37 -19.07 10.52
CA GLN A 79 15.79 -19.40 10.44
C GLN A 79 16.60 -18.81 11.61
N VAL A 80 16.31 -17.57 12.04
CA VAL A 80 16.99 -16.91 13.16
C VAL A 80 16.72 -17.63 14.48
N VAL A 81 15.50 -18.13 14.68
CA VAL A 81 15.11 -18.89 15.88
C VAL A 81 15.30 -20.41 15.75
N HIS A 82 15.97 -20.87 14.69
CA HIS A 82 16.28 -22.28 14.43
C HIS A 82 15.05 -23.19 14.32
N LEU A 83 13.93 -22.68 13.82
CA LEU A 83 12.78 -23.48 13.45
C LEU A 83 12.98 -24.10 12.06
N GLU A 84 12.66 -25.39 11.92
CA GLU A 84 12.75 -26.09 10.63
C GLU A 84 11.71 -25.59 9.62
N HIS A 85 10.57 -25.10 10.10
CA HIS A 85 9.46 -24.62 9.29
C HIS A 85 8.83 -23.38 9.92
N VAL A 86 8.25 -22.53 9.07
CA VAL A 86 7.46 -21.37 9.49
C VAL A 86 6.24 -21.84 10.28
N PRO A 87 6.01 -21.32 11.51
CA PRO A 87 4.79 -21.60 12.25
C PRO A 87 3.55 -21.22 11.44
N PRO A 88 2.48 -22.03 11.46
CA PRO A 88 1.26 -21.71 10.73
C PRO A 88 0.70 -20.37 11.22
N ALA A 89 0.34 -19.50 10.28
CA ALA A 89 -0.26 -18.21 10.60
C ALA A 89 -1.57 -18.43 11.36
N GLU A 90 -1.65 -17.86 12.56
CA GLU A 90 -2.85 -17.98 13.39
C GLU A 90 -4.02 -17.24 12.73
N SER A 91 -5.15 -17.93 12.59
CA SER A 91 -6.36 -17.30 12.07
C SER A 91 -6.94 -16.38 13.14
N ILE A 92 -7.01 -15.08 12.86
CA ILE A 92 -7.69 -14.11 13.72
C ILE A 92 -9.19 -14.47 13.74
N ASN A 93 -9.63 -15.19 14.78
CA ASN A 93 -11.00 -15.68 14.91
C ASN A 93 -11.85 -14.79 15.82
N ARG A 94 -11.85 -13.48 15.57
CA ARG A 94 -12.74 -12.53 16.26
C ARG A 94 -13.41 -11.60 15.28
N THR A 95 -14.68 -11.31 15.53
CA THR A 95 -15.45 -10.37 14.71
C THR A 95 -14.83 -8.98 14.76
N ASN A 96 -14.53 -8.42 13.59
CA ASN A 96 -13.95 -7.08 13.46
C ASN A 96 -14.93 -6.12 12.79
N PHE A 97 -15.43 -5.14 13.53
CA PHE A 97 -16.39 -4.14 13.05
C PHE A 97 -15.71 -2.89 12.46
N TRP A 98 -14.41 -2.68 12.69
CA TRP A 98 -13.70 -1.50 12.19
C TRP A 98 -13.75 -1.32 10.66
N PRO A 99 -13.69 -2.37 9.82
CA PRO A 99 -13.87 -2.23 8.38
C PRO A 99 -15.21 -1.59 7.98
N ILE A 100 -16.28 -1.89 8.74
CA ILE A 100 -17.61 -1.30 8.50
C ILE A 100 -17.58 0.20 8.83
N VAL A 101 -17.02 0.57 9.98
CA VAL A 101 -16.86 1.97 10.39
C VAL A 101 -15.97 2.73 9.39
N ALA A 102 -14.93 2.10 8.87
CA ALA A 102 -14.06 2.63 7.82
C ALA A 102 -14.86 2.96 6.55
N ALA A 103 -15.68 2.01 6.10
CA ALA A 103 -16.51 2.18 4.90
C ALA A 103 -17.52 3.32 5.06
N PHE A 104 -18.21 3.41 6.21
CA PHE A 104 -19.12 4.53 6.49
C PHE A 104 -18.39 5.86 6.59
N SER A 105 -17.18 5.88 7.17
CA SER A 105 -16.36 7.09 7.29
C SER A 105 -15.89 7.60 5.92
N LEU A 106 -15.44 6.70 5.04
CA LEU A 106 -15.11 7.02 3.64
C LEU A 106 -16.34 7.49 2.86
N GLY A 107 -17.49 6.85 3.07
CA GLY A 107 -18.76 7.28 2.49
C GLY A 107 -19.16 8.69 2.93
N ALA A 108 -19.05 8.99 4.22
CA ALA A 108 -19.30 10.32 4.77
C ALA A 108 -18.33 11.37 4.21
N MET A 109 -17.04 11.03 4.03
CA MET A 109 -16.08 11.92 3.36
C MET A 109 -16.50 12.19 1.92
N ALA A 110 -16.80 11.15 1.13
CA ALA A 110 -17.20 11.31 -0.27
C ALA A 110 -18.47 12.18 -0.42
N ILE A 111 -19.49 11.94 0.42
CA ILE A 111 -20.72 12.75 0.43
C ILE A 111 -20.43 14.18 0.93
N GLY A 112 -19.57 14.32 1.93
CA GLY A 112 -19.18 15.61 2.52
C GLY A 112 -18.49 16.55 1.53
N LEU A 113 -17.78 16.03 0.53
CA LEU A 113 -17.21 16.84 -0.56
C LEU A 113 -18.29 17.58 -1.37
N VAL A 114 -19.53 17.09 -1.38
CA VAL A 114 -20.66 17.68 -2.11
C VAL A 114 -21.62 18.42 -1.17
N VAL A 115 -21.94 17.81 -0.02
CA VAL A 115 -22.97 18.32 0.90
C VAL A 115 -22.44 19.43 1.80
N GLY A 116 -21.16 19.34 2.23
CA GLY A 116 -20.56 20.36 3.07
C GLY A 116 -19.44 19.85 3.97
N SER A 117 -18.52 20.76 4.28
CA SER A 117 -17.32 20.51 5.07
C SER A 117 -17.57 19.79 6.42
N PRO A 118 -18.62 20.09 7.20
CA PRO A 118 -18.83 19.41 8.48
C PRO A 118 -18.96 17.88 8.36
N LEU A 119 -19.64 17.39 7.32
CA LEU A 119 -19.80 15.95 7.09
C LEU A 119 -18.48 15.32 6.61
N PHE A 120 -17.72 16.04 5.79
CA PHE A 120 -16.38 15.61 5.38
C PHE A 120 -15.44 15.46 6.58
N VAL A 121 -15.41 16.46 7.45
CA VAL A 121 -14.58 16.48 8.67
C VAL A 121 -15.01 15.36 9.62
N ALA A 122 -16.32 15.13 9.80
CA ALA A 122 -16.81 14.02 10.61
C ALA A 122 -16.33 12.66 10.07
N GLY A 123 -16.39 12.45 8.75
CA GLY A 123 -15.86 11.24 8.11
C GLY A 123 -14.34 11.10 8.29
N ALA A 124 -13.58 12.20 8.16
CA ALA A 124 -12.13 12.19 8.36
C ALA A 124 -11.75 11.84 9.81
N ILE A 125 -12.48 12.37 10.81
CA ILE A 125 -12.30 12.00 12.22
C ILE A 125 -12.59 10.51 12.42
N GLY A 126 -13.72 10.01 11.88
CA GLY A 126 -14.07 8.60 11.96
C GLY A 126 -13.00 7.69 11.36
N LEU A 127 -12.46 8.06 10.19
CA LEU A 127 -11.36 7.33 9.57
C LEU A 127 -10.07 7.38 10.40
N GLY A 128 -9.77 8.51 11.02
CA GLY A 128 -8.63 8.64 11.94
C GLY A 128 -8.75 7.70 13.14
N ILE A 129 -9.94 7.62 13.74
CA ILE A 129 -10.24 6.68 14.84
C ILE A 129 -10.06 5.24 14.35
N VAL A 130 -10.59 4.90 13.18
CA VAL A 130 -10.42 3.56 12.58
C VAL A 130 -8.95 3.21 12.44
N VAL A 131 -8.11 4.11 11.89
CA VAL A 131 -6.68 3.83 11.69
C VAL A 131 -5.99 3.54 13.03
N ILE A 132 -6.29 4.31 14.07
CA ILE A 132 -5.71 4.13 15.40
C ILE A 132 -6.20 2.84 16.04
N GLU A 133 -7.51 2.67 16.19
CA GLU A 133 -8.10 1.55 16.92
C GLU A 133 -7.92 0.20 16.20
N TRP A 134 -8.03 0.20 14.88
CA TRP A 134 -7.76 -1.00 14.09
C TRP A 134 -6.27 -1.33 14.10
N GLY A 135 -5.39 -0.32 14.05
CA GLY A 135 -3.96 -0.50 14.22
C GLY A 135 -3.60 -1.11 15.57
N ILE A 136 -4.11 -0.56 16.67
CA ILE A 136 -3.93 -1.09 18.02
C ILE A 136 -4.45 -2.52 18.12
N ARG A 137 -5.60 -2.83 17.52
CA ARG A 137 -6.13 -4.21 17.49
C ARG A 137 -5.20 -5.18 16.80
N ASN A 138 -4.75 -4.83 15.61
CA ASN A 138 -3.87 -5.70 14.81
C ASN A 138 -2.56 -5.96 15.54
N TRP A 139 -2.09 -5.01 16.34
CA TRP A 139 -0.92 -5.20 17.21
C TRP A 139 -1.25 -6.04 18.45
N ALA A 140 -2.40 -5.79 19.09
CA ALA A 140 -2.85 -6.52 20.27
C ALA A 140 -3.10 -8.01 19.99
N ASP A 141 -3.53 -8.37 18.77
CA ASP A 141 -3.72 -9.76 18.35
C ASP A 141 -2.42 -10.58 18.27
N ARG A 142 -1.26 -9.93 18.42
CA ARG A 142 0.06 -10.56 18.38
C ARG A 142 0.83 -10.37 19.68
N ARG A 143 0.14 -10.17 20.81
CA ARG A 143 0.78 -9.92 22.13
C ARG A 143 1.68 -11.06 22.60
N THR A 144 1.31 -12.30 22.29
CA THR A 144 2.05 -13.51 22.67
C THR A 144 2.10 -14.50 21.51
N GLY A 145 3.12 -15.37 21.47
CA GLY A 145 3.18 -16.49 20.52
C GLY A 145 2.32 -17.69 20.92
N ASP A 146 1.58 -17.58 22.03
CA ASP A 146 0.68 -18.62 22.55
C ASP A 146 -0.76 -18.37 22.08
N PRO A 147 -1.31 -19.25 21.21
CA PRO A 147 -2.68 -19.17 20.71
C PRO A 147 -3.75 -19.19 21.80
N GLU A 148 -3.49 -19.85 22.93
CA GLU A 148 -4.50 -19.98 23.99
C GLU A 148 -4.65 -18.68 24.76
N VAL A 149 -3.53 -17.98 25.01
CA VAL A 149 -3.52 -16.66 25.67
C VAL A 149 -4.10 -15.57 24.77
N ASN A 150 -3.92 -15.66 23.45
CA ASN A 150 -4.48 -14.70 22.49
C ASN A 150 -6.00 -14.86 22.25
N ARG A 151 -6.61 -15.94 22.75
CA ARG A 151 -8.07 -16.20 22.63
C ARG A 151 -8.90 -15.57 23.74
N GLU A 152 -8.29 -15.19 24.87
CA GLU A 152 -8.92 -14.45 25.98
C GLU A 152 -9.04 -12.95 25.65
#